data_AF-A0A3L6DMU0-F1
#
_entry.id   AF-A0A3L6DMU0-F1
#
_cell.length_a   1.000
_cell.length_b   1.000
_cell.length_c   1.000
_cell.angle_alpha   90.00
_cell.angle_beta   90.00
_cell.angle_gamma   90.00
#
_symmetry.space_group_name_H-M   'P 1'
#
loop_
_entity.id
_entity.type
_entity.pdbx_description
1 polymer ?
#
loop_
_entity_poly.entity_id
_entity_poly.type
_entity_poly.pdbx_seq_one_letter_code
_entity_poly.pdbx_strand_id
1 'polypeptide(L)' 'MASAAAATQVGTYFLRNYYNLLQQTPDVVHQFYSEASTMVRVDDLTGNNTATRSCRSAIAKPRAG' A
#
# COMPACT_ATOMS: atom_id res chain seq x y z
N MET A 1 -10.81 11.17 21.54
CA MET A 1 -10.79 11.07 20.06
C MET A 1 -9.67 11.95 19.54
N ALA A 2 -8.92 11.51 18.54
CA ALA A 2 -7.92 12.38 17.89
C ALA A 2 -8.62 13.55 17.18
N SER A 3 -7.99 14.73 17.19
CA SER A 3 -8.52 15.88 16.45
C SER A 3 -8.34 15.65 14.94
N ALA A 4 -9.20 16.29 14.14
CA ALA A 4 -9.05 16.27 12.68
C ALA A 4 -7.65 16.75 12.25
N ALA A 5 -7.10 17.77 12.92
CA ALA A 5 -5.76 18.28 12.65
C ALA A 5 -4.66 17.21 12.89
N ALA A 6 -4.76 16.46 13.99
CA ALA A 6 -3.83 15.36 14.28
C ALA A 6 -3.95 14.23 13.24
N ALA A 7 -5.18 13.87 12.85
CA ALA A 7 -5.42 12.86 11.81
C ALA A 7 -4.86 13.29 10.45
N THR A 8 -5.05 14.56 10.06
CA THR A 8 -4.48 15.12 8.83
C THR A 8 -2.96 15.07 8.84
N GLN A 9 -2.33 15.49 9.94
CA GLN A 9 -0.87 15.47 10.07
C GLN A 9 -0.32 14.05 9.89
N VAL A 10 -0.86 13.07 10.62
CA VAL A 10 -0.43 11.67 10.51
C VAL A 10 -0.67 11.13 9.10
N GLY A 11 -1.80 11.46 8.47
CA GLY A 11 -2.11 11.07 7.09
C GLY A 11 -1.10 11.63 6.08
N THR A 12 -0.73 12.91 6.19
CA THR A 12 0.26 13.53 5.31
C THR A 12 1.64 12.87 5.45
N TYR A 13 2.09 12.59 6.68
CA TYR A 13 3.36 11.88 6.90
C TYR A 13 3.32 10.46 6.33
N PHE A 14 2.22 9.74 6.54
CA PHE A 14 2.04 8.39 6.04
C PHE A 14 2.16 8.35 4.51
N LEU A 15 1.40 9.18 3.80
CA LEU A 15 1.40 9.22 2.33
C LEU A 15 2.78 9.55 1.77
N ARG A 16 3.44 10.58 2.32
CA ARG A 16 4.78 10.98 1.87
C ARG A 16 5.79 9.84 2.02
N ASN A 17 5.83 9.21 3.19
CA ASN A 17 6.79 8.14 3.45
C ASN A 17 6.51 6.89 2.59
N TYR A 18 5.22 6.51 2.50
CA TYR A 18 4.78 5.37 1.70
C TYR A 18 5.18 5.50 0.23
N TYR A 19 4.85 6.62 -0.42
CA TYR A 19 5.14 6.79 -1.85
C TYR A 19 6.62 6.98 -2.14
N ASN A 20 7.38 7.62 -1.25
CA ASN A 20 8.83 7.72 -1.40
C ASN A 20 9.50 6.33 -1.39
N LEU A 21 9.13 5.48 -0.42
CA LEU A 21 9.68 4.12 -0.34
C LEU A 21 9.21 3.25 -1.50
N LEU A 22 7.96 3.40 -1.94
CA LEU A 22 7.44 2.66 -3.10
C LEU A 22 8.20 2.97 -4.39
N GLN A 23 8.63 4.22 -4.57
CA GLN A 23 9.40 4.62 -5.76
C GLN A 23 10.87 4.20 -5.67
N GLN A 24 11.48 4.29 -4.49
CA GLN A 24 12.93 4.10 -4.33
C GLN A 24 13.32 2.68 -3.97
N THR A 25 12.53 1.99 -3.15
CA THR A 25 12.83 0.67 -2.59
C THR A 25 11.53 -0.10 -2.36
N PRO A 26 10.84 -0.55 -3.43
CA PRO A 26 9.53 -1.17 -3.33
C PRO A 26 9.54 -2.44 -2.45
N ASP A 27 10.68 -3.11 -2.34
CA ASP A 27 10.84 -4.33 -1.56
C ASP A 27 10.52 -4.17 -0.07
N VAL A 28 10.67 -2.98 0.52
CA VAL A 28 10.42 -2.75 1.95
C VAL A 28 9.05 -2.17 2.27
N VAL A 29 8.26 -1.82 1.25
CA VAL A 29 6.93 -1.20 1.44
C VAL A 29 5.94 -2.13 2.15
N HIS A 30 6.18 -3.44 2.11
CA HIS A 30 5.38 -4.42 2.85
C HIS A 30 5.36 -4.17 4.36
N GLN A 31 6.34 -3.46 4.91
CA GLN A 31 6.40 -3.10 6.34
C GLN A 31 5.27 -2.14 6.77
N PHE A 32 4.63 -1.43 5.85
CA PHE A 32 3.47 -0.58 6.15
C PHE A 32 2.17 -1.37 6.35
N TYR A 33 2.20 -2.68 6.09
CA TYR A 33 1.05 -3.55 6.19
C TYR A 33 1.23 -4.56 7.31
N SER A 34 0.13 -4.88 7.98
CA SER A 34 0.08 -5.98 8.93
C SER A 34 -0.32 -7.29 8.22
N GLU A 35 -0.17 -8.43 8.89
CA GLU A 35 -0.66 -9.72 8.37
C GLU A 35 -2.18 -9.74 8.15
N ALA A 36 -2.94 -8.87 8.84
CA ALA A 36 -4.37 -8.72 8.67
C ALA A 36 -4.74 -7.78 7.49
N SER A 37 -3.76 -7.10 6.88
CA SER A 37 -4.01 -6.17 5.79
C SER A 37 -4.31 -6.91 4.49
N THR A 38 -5.38 -6.48 3.82
CA THR A 38 -5.78 -6.96 2.50
C THR A 38 -5.38 -5.94 1.45
N MET A 39 -4.76 -6.38 0.34
CA MET A 39 -4.45 -5.52 -0.79
C MET A 39 -5.35 -5.88 -1.97
N VAL A 40 -5.95 -4.86 -2.58
CA VAL A 40 -6.64 -4.99 -3.87
C VAL A 40 -5.78 -4.32 -4.94
N ARG A 41 -5.39 -5.07 -5.96
CA ARG A 41 -4.73 -4.52 -7.15
C ARG A 41 -5.73 -4.42 -8.28
N VAL A 42 -5.69 -3.28 -8.95
CA VAL A 42 -6.42 -3.05 -10.20
C VAL A 42 -5.39 -3.16 -11.30
N ASP A 43 -5.30 -4.34 -11.91
CA ASP A 43 -4.23 -4.65 -12.86
C ASP A 43 -4.54 -4.13 -14.28
N ASP A 44 -5.82 -3.87 -14.59
CA ASP A 44 -6.26 -3.36 -15.89
C ASP A 44 -7.44 -2.37 -15.77
N LEU A 45 -7.57 -1.49 -16.76
CA LEU A 45 -8.66 -0.52 -16.91
C LEU A 45 -10.04 -1.19 -17.11
N THR A 46 -10.07 -2.49 -17.41
CA THR A 46 -11.28 -3.31 -17.51
C THR A 46 -11.93 -3.63 -16.14
N GLY A 47 -11.27 -3.31 -15.02
CA GLY A 47 -11.86 -3.42 -13.68
C GLY A 47 -11.76 -4.80 -13.04
N ASN A 48 -10.98 -5.73 -13.61
CA ASN A 48 -10.67 -6.99 -12.96
C ASN A 48 -9.74 -6.73 -11.76
N ASN A 49 -10.35 -6.65 -10.57
CA ASN A 49 -9.65 -6.45 -9.32
C ASN A 49 -9.14 -7.79 -8.79
N THR A 50 -7.82 -7.95 -8.72
CA THR A 50 -7.21 -9.07 -8.01
C THR A 50 -7.08 -8.70 -6.53
N ALA A 51 -7.98 -9.21 -5.69
CA ALA A 51 -7.89 -9.07 -4.24
C ALA A 51 -6.97 -10.16 -3.67
N THR A 52 -5.82 -9.75 -3.13
CA THR A 52 -4.91 -10.66 -2.44
C THR A 52 -5.11 -10.52 -0.94
N ARG A 53 -5.47 -11.62 -0.27
CA ARG A 53 -5.81 -11.65 1.16
C ARG A 53 -4.65 -11.29 2.11
N SER A 54 -3.42 -11.31 1.61
CA SER A 54 -2.22 -10.89 2.35
C SER A 54 -1.43 -9.88 1.52
N CYS A 55 -1.24 -8.67 2.04
CA CYS A 55 -0.45 -7.61 1.39
C CYS A 55 1.00 -8.05 1.12
N ARG A 56 1.59 -8.87 2.00
CA ARG A 56 3.00 -9.30 1.89
C ARG A 56 3.29 -10.03 0.59
N SER A 57 2.38 -10.92 0.17
CA SER A 57 2.49 -11.63 -1.11
C SER A 57 2.18 -10.75 -2.32
N ALA A 58 1.42 -9.67 -2.15
CA ALA A 58 0.92 -8.83 -3.24
C ALA A 58 1.90 -7.71 -3.66
N ILE A 59 2.91 -7.42 -2.84
CA ILE A 59 3.97 -6.42 -3.13
C ILE A 59 5.18 -7.10 -3.78
N ALA A 60 5.45 -8.36 -3.44
CA ALA A 60 6.62 -9.11 -3.88
C ALA A 60 6.52 -9.69 -5.30
N LYS A 61 5.35 -9.63 -5.96
CA LYS A 61 5.19 -10.15 -7.31
C LYS A 61 5.52 -9.05 -8.32
N PRO A 62 6.67 -9.10 -9.02
CA PRO A 62 6.89 -8.19 -10.13
C PRO A 62 5.82 -8.42 -11.19
N ARG A 63 5.35 -7.31 -11.76
CA ARG A 63 4.47 -7.23 -12.92
C ARG A 63 5.07 -8.15 -14.01
N ALA A 64 4.46 -9.31 -14.22
CA ALA A 64 4.76 -10.11 -15.40
C ALA A 64 4.42 -9.22 -16.61
N GLY A 65 5.42 -9.00 -17.46
CA GLY A 65 5.28 -8.24 -18.71
C GLY A 65 4.33 -8.92 -19.68
#